data_AF-A0A832N446-F1
#
_entry.id   AF-A0A832N446-F1
#
_cell.length_a   1.000
_cell.length_b   1.000
_cell.length_c   1.000
_cell.angle_alpha   90.00
_cell.angle_beta   90.00
_cell.angle_gamma   90.00
#
_symmetry.space_group_name_H-M   'P 1'
#
loop_
_entity.id
_entity.type
_entity.pdbx_description
1 polymer ?
#
loop_
_entity_poly.entity_id
_entity_poly.type
_entity_poly.pdbx_seq_one_letter_code
_entity_poly.pdbx_strand_id
1 'polypeptide(L)'
;MKSNTLKSAFGLIAVTAFSAGTVAVWAETAPRPAKLVVNEEIEMVTEAKPAEGISNLEMAYDGWRFRADETQAVQADDFENPGMIFVEQALDNWNKVEGTEGKSCASCHGAPEESMVGVRATYPKWDESMGKVATIEMEINNCRTTRMGAEPWKYTGGKMTAMNALISVQSRGMPVNVAIDGPAKASWEHGKEMYYTRT
;
A
#
# COMPACT_ATOMS: atom_id res chain seq x y z
N MET A 1 85.35 -10.69 31.77
CA MET A 1 85.98 -9.59 31.00
C MET A 1 85.12 -9.28 29.77
N LYS A 2 84.98 -7.97 29.51
CA LYS A 2 84.25 -7.29 28.43
C LYS A 2 82.75 -7.03 28.66
N SER A 3 82.50 -5.72 28.72
CA SER A 3 81.27 -4.97 28.91
C SER A 3 80.69 -4.49 27.57
N ASN A 4 79.52 -3.84 27.67
CA ASN A 4 78.92 -2.87 26.74
C ASN A 4 78.29 -3.47 25.45
N THR A 5 77.12 -3.06 24.94
CA THR A 5 76.33 -1.82 25.12
C THR A 5 74.93 -2.02 24.49
N LEU A 6 73.96 -1.22 24.94
CA LEU A 6 72.62 -0.98 24.38
C LEU A 6 72.56 -0.86 22.85
N LYS A 7 71.42 -1.27 22.25
CA LYS A 7 70.56 -0.41 21.41
C LYS A 7 69.13 -0.97 21.36
N SER A 8 68.18 -0.14 21.77
CA SER A 8 66.73 -0.35 21.66
C SER A 8 66.27 -0.40 20.21
N ALA A 9 65.26 -1.21 19.91
CA ALA A 9 64.33 -0.98 18.81
C ALA A 9 62.96 -1.53 19.19
N PHE A 10 61.96 -0.65 19.14
CA PHE A 10 60.55 -0.88 19.37
C PHE A 10 60.01 -2.00 18.45
N GLY A 11 59.28 -2.96 19.03
CA GLY A 11 58.49 -3.95 18.30
C GLY A 11 57.04 -3.87 18.77
N LEU A 12 56.19 -3.35 17.90
CA LEU A 12 54.78 -3.03 18.11
C LEU A 12 53.93 -4.20 18.63
N ILE A 13 53.03 -3.82 19.53
CA ILE A 13 51.75 -4.43 19.91
C ILE A 13 51.08 -5.17 18.74
N ALA A 14 50.91 -6.48 18.85
CA ALA A 14 49.97 -7.23 18.03
C ALA A 14 48.57 -7.13 18.64
N VAL A 15 47.82 -6.09 18.25
CA VAL A 15 46.36 -6.07 18.44
C VAL A 15 45.78 -7.01 17.40
N THR A 16 45.24 -8.15 17.85
CA THR A 16 44.32 -8.98 17.06
C THR A 16 43.08 -8.16 16.75
N ALA A 17 43.04 -7.58 15.54
CA ALA A 17 41.89 -6.87 15.02
C ALA A 17 40.77 -7.88 14.69
N PHE A 18 39.69 -7.79 15.46
CA PHE A 18 38.43 -8.47 15.25
C PHE A 18 37.84 -7.98 13.91
N SER A 19 37.98 -8.76 12.84
CA SER A 19 37.34 -8.50 11.55
C SER A 19 35.96 -9.16 11.51
N ALA A 20 35.03 -8.62 12.29
CA ALA A 20 33.62 -8.96 12.20
C ALA A 20 32.83 -7.65 12.12
N GLY A 21 32.66 -7.11 10.92
CA GLY A 21 31.97 -5.83 10.78
C GLY A 21 31.80 -5.38 9.35
N THR A 22 30.98 -6.09 8.57
CA THR A 22 30.26 -5.52 7.40
C THR A 22 29.04 -6.33 6.94
N VAL A 23 28.78 -7.54 7.49
CA VAL A 23 27.63 -8.36 7.02
C VAL A 23 26.27 -7.86 7.53
N ALA A 24 26.23 -7.07 8.61
CA ALA A 24 24.98 -6.77 9.30
C ALA A 24 24.06 -5.75 8.61
N VAL A 25 24.52 -4.97 7.63
CA VAL A 25 23.69 -3.90 7.03
C VAL A 25 22.78 -4.42 5.89
N TRP A 26 23.09 -5.58 5.31
CA TRP A 26 22.31 -6.14 4.19
C TRP A 26 21.06 -6.90 4.65
N ALA A 27 21.02 -7.36 5.90
CA ALA A 27 19.88 -8.12 6.42
C ALA A 27 18.62 -7.25 6.61
N GLU A 28 18.78 -5.94 6.82
CA GLU A 28 17.67 -5.04 7.15
C GLU A 28 16.87 -4.57 5.92
N THR A 29 17.46 -4.64 4.72
CA THR A 29 16.82 -4.19 3.46
C THR A 29 16.23 -5.34 2.63
N ALA A 30 16.52 -6.59 2.99
CA ALA A 30 15.95 -7.75 2.32
C ALA A 30 14.46 -7.93 2.70
N PRO A 31 13.60 -8.39 1.78
CA PRO A 31 12.22 -8.75 2.12
C PRO A 31 12.23 -9.90 3.13
N ARG A 32 11.48 -9.76 4.22
CA ARG A 32 11.37 -10.81 5.25
C ARG A 32 10.58 -12.02 4.73
N PRO A 33 10.97 -13.26 5.10
CA PRO A 33 10.18 -14.45 4.83
C PRO A 33 9.00 -14.51 5.82
N ALA A 34 7.91 -13.81 5.51
CA ALA A 34 6.73 -13.75 6.37
C ALA A 34 5.45 -13.86 5.53
N LYS A 35 4.45 -14.58 6.04
CA LYS A 35 3.11 -14.65 5.46
C LYS A 35 2.21 -13.71 6.23
N LEU A 36 1.44 -12.90 5.51
CA LEU A 36 0.42 -12.05 6.10
C LEU A 36 -0.93 -12.75 5.96
N VAL A 37 -1.53 -13.10 7.08
CA VAL A 37 -2.92 -13.57 7.17
C VAL A 37 -3.64 -12.61 8.09
N VAL A 38 -4.58 -11.86 7.55
CA VAL A 38 -5.33 -10.85 8.31
C VAL A 38 -6.49 -11.53 9.03
N ASN A 39 -6.64 -11.26 10.32
CA ASN A 39 -7.63 -11.86 11.24
C ASN A 39 -7.59 -13.39 11.25
N GLU A 40 -6.43 -14.00 10.96
CA GLU A 40 -6.27 -15.46 10.80
C GLU A 40 -7.12 -16.09 9.66
N GLU A 41 -7.81 -15.28 8.87
CA GLU A 41 -8.77 -15.74 7.86
C GLU A 41 -8.37 -15.37 6.43
N ILE A 42 -7.82 -14.18 6.21
CA ILE A 42 -7.60 -13.62 4.88
C ILE A 42 -6.12 -13.67 4.54
N GLU A 43 -5.74 -14.63 3.70
CA GLU A 43 -4.37 -14.70 3.16
C GLU A 43 -4.12 -13.56 2.17
N MET A 44 -3.07 -12.77 2.43
CA MET A 44 -2.69 -11.63 1.60
C MET A 44 -1.54 -11.99 0.65
N VAL A 45 -1.68 -11.61 -0.62
CA VAL A 45 -0.60 -11.74 -1.60
C VAL A 45 0.47 -10.67 -1.32
N THR A 46 1.59 -11.07 -0.71
CA THR A 46 2.69 -10.16 -0.33
C THR A 46 3.92 -10.26 -1.23
N GLU A 47 3.90 -11.19 -2.19
CA GLU A 47 4.90 -11.33 -3.24
C GLU A 47 4.23 -11.87 -4.51
N ALA A 48 4.65 -11.39 -5.68
CA ALA A 48 4.12 -11.83 -6.96
C ALA A 48 5.13 -11.57 -8.09
N LYS A 49 5.00 -12.30 -9.19
CA LYS A 49 5.74 -11.97 -10.41
C LYS A 49 5.35 -10.55 -10.87
N PRO A 50 6.31 -9.73 -11.32
CA PRO A 50 6.00 -8.40 -11.84
C PRO A 50 5.02 -8.49 -13.01
N ALA A 51 4.21 -7.45 -13.16
CA ALA A 51 3.30 -7.33 -14.31
C ALA A 51 4.06 -7.34 -15.63
N GLU A 52 3.39 -7.75 -16.70
CA GLU A 52 3.98 -7.81 -18.04
C GLU A 52 4.54 -6.44 -18.45
N GLY A 53 5.74 -6.44 -19.06
CA GLY A 53 6.43 -5.22 -19.46
C GLY A 53 7.29 -4.56 -18.36
N ILE A 54 7.29 -5.08 -17.13
CA ILE A 54 8.23 -4.70 -16.08
C ILE A 54 9.42 -5.66 -16.09
N SER A 55 10.53 -5.24 -16.71
CA SER A 55 11.71 -6.10 -16.91
C SER A 55 12.84 -5.85 -15.89
N ASN A 56 12.73 -4.82 -15.06
CA ASN A 56 13.78 -4.43 -14.12
C ASN A 56 13.59 -5.02 -12.71
N LEU A 57 12.62 -5.92 -12.54
CA LEU A 57 12.32 -6.60 -11.28
C LEU A 57 12.19 -8.11 -11.55
N GLU A 58 12.71 -8.93 -10.64
CA GLU A 58 12.49 -10.38 -10.67
C GLU A 58 11.19 -10.77 -9.92
N MET A 59 10.91 -10.06 -8.83
CA MET A 59 9.75 -10.24 -7.97
C MET A 59 9.25 -8.87 -7.50
N ALA A 60 7.94 -8.69 -7.44
CA ALA A 60 7.30 -7.57 -6.76
C ALA A 60 6.95 -8.00 -5.34
N TYR A 61 7.26 -7.14 -4.36
CA TYR A 61 6.96 -7.38 -2.95
C TYR A 61 6.06 -6.28 -2.41
N ASP A 62 5.14 -6.65 -1.53
CA ASP A 62 4.42 -5.70 -0.69
C ASP A 62 5.43 -4.95 0.20
N GLY A 63 5.24 -3.64 0.36
CA GLY A 63 5.98 -2.84 1.32
C GLY A 63 5.96 -3.43 2.73
N TRP A 64 4.89 -4.10 3.15
CA TRP A 64 4.80 -4.83 4.42
C TRP A 64 6.01 -5.74 4.67
N ARG A 65 6.55 -6.42 3.64
CA ARG A 65 7.72 -7.32 3.74
C ARG A 65 9.01 -6.65 4.21
N PHE A 66 9.07 -5.32 4.15
CA PHE A 66 10.23 -4.52 4.54
C PHE A 66 10.02 -3.78 5.87
N ARG A 67 8.90 -4.00 6.58
CA ARG A 67 8.59 -3.37 7.87
C ARG A 67 9.05 -4.23 9.03
N ALA A 68 9.47 -3.61 10.13
CA ALA A 68 9.85 -4.32 11.37
C ALA A 68 8.74 -5.26 11.83
N ASP A 69 9.09 -6.35 12.52
CA ASP A 69 8.16 -7.42 12.90
C ASP A 69 7.00 -6.86 13.74
N GLU A 70 7.29 -5.89 14.61
CA GLU A 70 6.29 -5.19 15.42
C GLU A 70 5.32 -4.38 14.56
N THR A 71 5.80 -3.76 13.48
CA THR A 71 4.93 -3.04 12.53
C THR A 71 4.16 -4.01 11.63
N GLN A 72 4.74 -5.17 11.31
CA GLN A 72 4.07 -6.20 10.53
C GLN A 72 2.88 -6.80 11.29
N ALA A 73 3.04 -7.03 12.60
CA ALA A 73 2.03 -7.59 13.48
C ALA A 73 0.76 -6.72 13.52
N VAL A 74 0.93 -5.39 13.59
CA VAL A 74 -0.19 -4.41 13.62
C VAL A 74 -1.15 -4.54 12.43
N GLN A 75 -0.68 -5.04 11.28
CA GLN A 75 -1.54 -5.23 10.09
C GLN A 75 -2.21 -6.62 10.04
N ALA A 76 -1.77 -7.58 10.87
CA ALA A 76 -2.29 -8.94 10.86
C ALA A 76 -3.62 -9.10 11.63
N ASP A 77 -3.97 -8.16 12.49
CA ASP A 77 -5.23 -8.14 13.24
C ASP A 77 -5.91 -6.78 13.11
N ASP A 78 -7.16 -6.77 12.66
CA ASP A 78 -7.98 -5.57 12.53
C ASP A 78 -8.21 -4.86 13.88
N PHE A 79 -8.18 -5.58 15.01
CA PHE A 79 -8.23 -4.98 16.35
C PHE A 79 -6.98 -4.17 16.69
N GLU A 80 -5.81 -4.60 16.20
CA GLU A 80 -4.55 -3.88 16.43
C GLU A 80 -4.31 -2.78 15.41
N ASN A 81 -4.91 -2.90 14.22
CA ASN A 81 -4.75 -1.95 13.13
C ASN A 81 -5.48 -0.63 13.40
N PRO A 82 -4.77 0.49 13.66
CA PRO A 82 -5.42 1.77 13.98
C PRO A 82 -6.22 2.36 12.81
N GLY A 83 -6.01 1.87 11.57
CA GLY A 83 -6.78 2.24 10.40
C GLY A 83 -8.25 1.79 10.46
N MET A 84 -8.54 0.69 11.17
CA MET A 84 -9.87 0.08 11.19
C MET A 84 -10.91 0.93 11.92
N ILE A 85 -10.49 1.78 12.85
CA ILE A 85 -11.35 2.80 13.47
C ILE A 85 -11.97 3.71 12.40
N PHE A 86 -11.21 4.09 11.37
CA PHE A 86 -11.73 4.94 10.30
C PHE A 86 -12.60 4.17 9.31
N VAL A 87 -12.37 2.86 9.16
CA VAL A 87 -13.24 1.97 8.38
C VAL A 87 -14.62 1.88 9.03
N GLU A 88 -14.68 1.71 10.35
CA GLU A 88 -15.94 1.71 11.11
C GLU A 88 -16.66 3.07 11.00
N GLN A 89 -15.94 4.18 11.17
CA GLN A 89 -16.51 5.52 10.96
C GLN A 89 -17.00 5.75 9.52
N ALA A 90 -16.35 5.15 8.53
CA ALA A 90 -16.80 5.20 7.15
C ALA A 90 -18.07 4.38 6.93
N LEU A 91 -18.26 3.26 7.65
CA LEU A 91 -19.50 2.49 7.62
C LEU A 91 -20.69 3.29 8.15
N ASP A 92 -20.48 4.10 9.20
CA ASP A 92 -21.49 5.06 9.66
C ASP A 92 -21.84 6.06 8.54
N ASN A 93 -20.83 6.61 7.87
CA ASN A 93 -21.04 7.54 6.75
C ASN A 93 -21.69 6.87 5.53
N TRP A 94 -21.43 5.59 5.29
CA TRP A 94 -22.04 4.81 4.21
C TRP A 94 -23.55 4.69 4.40
N ASN A 95 -23.97 4.49 5.65
CA ASN A 95 -25.38 4.36 6.03
C ASN A 95 -26.08 5.71 6.22
N LYS A 96 -25.32 6.77 6.47
CA LYS A 96 -25.86 8.12 6.71
C LYS A 96 -26.55 8.70 5.48
N VAL A 97 -27.81 9.10 5.67
CA VAL A 97 -28.54 9.91 4.69
C VAL A 97 -27.94 11.32 4.65
N GLU A 98 -27.53 11.78 3.47
CA GLU A 98 -26.91 13.09 3.27
C GLU A 98 -27.23 13.64 1.87
N GLY A 99 -27.33 14.97 1.75
CA GLY A 99 -27.65 15.66 0.50
C GLY A 99 -29.14 15.89 0.28
N THR A 100 -29.47 16.63 -0.78
CA THR A 100 -30.86 17.05 -1.08
C THR A 100 -31.76 15.91 -1.49
N GLU A 101 -31.19 14.81 -1.99
CA GLU A 101 -31.95 13.67 -2.48
C GLU A 101 -32.40 12.71 -1.37
N GLY A 102 -32.00 12.96 -0.11
CA GLY A 102 -32.40 12.15 1.03
C GLY A 102 -31.90 10.70 0.94
N LYS A 103 -30.74 10.48 0.32
CA LYS A 103 -30.14 9.16 0.09
C LYS A 103 -28.85 8.96 0.89
N SER A 104 -28.50 7.70 1.10
CA SER A 104 -27.19 7.26 1.59
C SER A 104 -26.49 6.38 0.55
N CYS A 105 -25.21 6.05 0.74
CA CYS A 105 -24.53 5.06 -0.11
C CYS A 105 -25.29 3.72 -0.07
N ALA A 106 -25.67 3.29 1.14
CA ALA A 106 -26.43 2.07 1.37
C ALA A 106 -27.79 2.04 0.66
N SER A 107 -28.45 3.19 0.48
CA SER A 107 -29.76 3.23 -0.19
C SER A 107 -29.73 2.82 -1.67
N CYS A 108 -28.56 2.91 -2.32
CA CYS A 108 -28.37 2.49 -3.71
C CYS A 108 -27.55 1.20 -3.83
N HIS A 109 -26.55 1.03 -2.97
CA HIS A 109 -25.57 -0.07 -3.07
C HIS A 109 -25.80 -1.20 -2.06
N GLY A 110 -26.68 -1.03 -1.07
CA GLY A 110 -26.85 -2.02 -0.01
C GLY A 110 -25.61 -2.07 0.91
N ALA A 111 -25.29 -3.27 1.40
CA ALA A 111 -24.14 -3.48 2.29
C ALA A 111 -22.82 -3.38 1.50
N PRO A 112 -21.77 -2.71 2.02
CA PRO A 112 -20.50 -2.57 1.31
C PRO A 112 -19.80 -3.92 1.12
N GLU A 113 -19.90 -4.84 2.07
CA GLU A 113 -19.33 -6.19 2.02
C GLU A 113 -19.92 -7.08 0.92
N GLU A 114 -21.10 -6.74 0.41
CA GLU A 114 -21.73 -7.43 -0.72
C GLU A 114 -21.45 -6.70 -2.04
N SER A 115 -21.53 -5.38 -2.02
CA SER A 115 -21.58 -4.56 -3.25
C SER A 115 -20.23 -4.03 -3.72
N MET A 116 -19.24 -3.94 -2.85
CA MET A 116 -17.93 -3.34 -3.15
C MET A 116 -16.80 -4.37 -3.31
N VAL A 117 -17.13 -5.66 -3.26
CA VAL A 117 -16.18 -6.76 -3.50
C VAL A 117 -15.54 -6.62 -4.89
N GLY A 118 -14.20 -6.67 -4.95
CA GLY A 118 -13.42 -6.56 -6.18
C GLY A 118 -13.27 -5.15 -6.75
N VAL A 119 -13.98 -4.15 -6.22
CA VAL A 119 -13.88 -2.76 -6.70
C VAL A 119 -12.46 -2.25 -6.53
N ARG A 120 -11.87 -2.41 -5.33
CA ARG A 120 -10.51 -1.92 -5.08
C ARG A 120 -9.45 -2.62 -5.92
N ALA A 121 -9.64 -3.91 -6.22
CA ALA A 121 -8.68 -4.71 -6.98
C ALA A 121 -8.53 -4.25 -8.45
N THR A 122 -9.53 -3.56 -8.99
CA THR A 122 -9.60 -3.21 -10.43
C THR A 122 -9.49 -1.72 -10.73
N TYR A 123 -9.53 -0.85 -9.73
CA TYR A 123 -9.35 0.60 -9.91
C TYR A 123 -7.88 1.03 -9.73
N PRO A 124 -7.41 2.12 -10.38
CA PRO A 124 -8.15 2.99 -11.30
C PRO A 124 -8.54 2.30 -12.62
N LYS A 125 -9.67 2.66 -13.23
CA LYS A 125 -10.12 2.05 -14.50
C LYS A 125 -10.79 3.05 -15.43
N TRP A 126 -10.88 2.74 -16.72
CA TRP A 126 -11.62 3.55 -17.67
C TRP A 126 -13.10 3.63 -17.30
N ASP A 127 -13.62 4.86 -17.20
CA ASP A 127 -15.05 5.13 -17.06
C ASP A 127 -15.57 5.76 -18.36
N GLU A 128 -16.52 5.08 -19.00
CA GLU A 128 -17.09 5.53 -20.28
C GLU A 128 -17.92 6.81 -20.12
N SER A 129 -18.61 6.97 -18.99
CA SER A 129 -19.47 8.13 -18.73
C SER A 129 -18.65 9.41 -18.49
N MET A 130 -17.45 9.27 -17.92
CA MET A 130 -16.50 10.35 -17.70
C MET A 130 -15.52 10.54 -18.86
N GLY A 131 -15.42 9.56 -19.77
CA GLY A 131 -14.48 9.58 -20.90
C GLY A 131 -13.01 9.62 -20.47
N LYS A 132 -12.68 9.04 -19.31
CA LYS A 132 -11.31 9.04 -18.74
C LYS A 132 -11.12 7.89 -17.77
N VAL A 133 -9.87 7.59 -17.41
CA VAL A 133 -9.57 6.73 -16.26
C VAL A 133 -10.02 7.44 -14.98
N ALA A 134 -10.90 6.79 -14.23
CA ALA A 134 -11.45 7.26 -12.97
C ALA A 134 -10.82 6.53 -11.78
N THR A 135 -10.65 7.26 -10.69
CA THR A 135 -10.27 6.71 -9.38
C THR A 135 -11.52 6.45 -8.53
N ILE A 136 -11.37 5.70 -7.44
CA ILE A 136 -12.46 5.48 -6.49
C ILE A 136 -12.94 6.81 -5.89
N GLU A 137 -12.02 7.74 -5.60
CA GLU A 137 -12.37 9.06 -5.07
C GLU A 137 -13.19 9.90 -6.06
N MET A 138 -12.87 9.80 -7.35
CA MET A 138 -13.67 10.44 -8.41
C MET A 138 -15.09 9.87 -8.43
N GLU A 139 -15.24 8.56 -8.34
CA GLU A 139 -16.57 7.91 -8.30
C GLU A 139 -17.37 8.25 -7.05
N ILE A 140 -16.72 8.26 -5.88
CA ILE A 140 -17.38 8.67 -4.63
C ILE A 140 -17.93 10.08 -4.79
N ASN A 141 -17.12 11.03 -5.25
CA ASN A 141 -17.59 12.41 -5.43
C ASN A 141 -18.62 12.54 -6.55
N ASN A 142 -18.53 11.75 -7.61
CA ASN A 142 -19.54 11.68 -8.67
C ASN A 142 -20.90 11.23 -8.09
N CYS A 143 -20.95 10.16 -7.30
CA CYS A 143 -22.17 9.72 -6.62
C CYS A 143 -22.72 10.78 -5.66
N ARG A 144 -21.84 11.41 -4.87
CA ARG A 144 -22.25 12.46 -3.93
C ARG A 144 -22.94 13.63 -4.63
N THR A 145 -22.33 14.17 -5.68
CA THR A 145 -22.86 15.37 -6.33
C THR A 145 -24.04 15.06 -7.25
N THR A 146 -24.00 13.95 -8.01
CA THR A 146 -25.00 13.68 -9.05
C THR A 146 -26.17 12.82 -8.60
N ARG A 147 -26.00 11.98 -7.56
CA ARG A 147 -27.03 11.03 -7.11
C ARG A 147 -27.57 11.32 -5.71
N MET A 148 -26.78 11.97 -4.86
CA MET A 148 -27.18 12.34 -3.50
C MET A 148 -27.52 13.82 -3.35
N GLY A 149 -27.05 14.68 -4.28
CA GLY A 149 -27.16 16.13 -4.12
C GLY A 149 -26.41 16.63 -2.88
N ALA A 150 -25.27 16.00 -2.57
CA ALA A 150 -24.42 16.32 -1.45
C ALA A 150 -23.12 16.99 -1.93
N GLU A 151 -22.55 17.85 -1.09
CA GLU A 151 -21.26 18.49 -1.38
C GLU A 151 -20.15 17.44 -1.59
N PRO A 152 -19.25 17.64 -2.58
CA PRO A 152 -18.12 16.75 -2.76
C PRO A 152 -17.21 16.81 -1.55
N TRP A 153 -16.63 15.68 -1.17
CA TRP A 153 -15.58 15.65 -0.17
C TRP A 153 -14.26 16.12 -0.76
N LYS A 154 -13.41 16.70 0.11
CA LYS A 154 -12.01 16.97 -0.23
C LYS A 154 -11.33 15.66 -0.63
N TYR A 155 -10.63 15.68 -1.76
CA TYR A 155 -10.04 14.49 -2.37
C TYR A 155 -9.11 13.72 -1.42
N THR A 156 -8.26 14.43 -0.66
CA THR A 156 -7.36 13.84 0.34
C THR A 156 -7.84 14.08 1.78
N GLY A 157 -9.13 14.41 1.97
CA GLY A 157 -9.71 14.67 3.28
C GLY A 157 -10.12 13.38 4.00
N GLY A 158 -10.19 13.44 5.34
CA GLY A 158 -10.44 12.26 6.19
C GLY A 158 -11.69 11.45 5.80
N LYS A 159 -12.81 12.11 5.44
CA LYS A 159 -14.03 11.40 4.99
C LYS A 159 -13.80 10.58 3.71
N MET A 160 -13.08 11.15 2.75
CA MET A 160 -12.77 10.47 1.49
C MET A 160 -11.81 9.30 1.74
N THR A 161 -10.74 9.54 2.49
CA THR A 161 -9.76 8.50 2.84
C THR A 161 -10.41 7.35 3.61
N ALA A 162 -11.27 7.64 4.59
CA ALA A 162 -11.99 6.64 5.36
C ALA A 162 -12.96 5.83 4.48
N MET A 163 -13.72 6.48 3.59
CA MET A 163 -14.63 5.79 2.67
C MET A 163 -13.86 4.91 1.67
N ASN A 164 -12.73 5.37 1.14
CA ASN A 164 -11.88 4.54 0.28
C ASN A 164 -11.32 3.34 1.07
N ALA A 165 -10.93 3.52 2.33
CA ALA A 165 -10.51 2.43 3.20
C ALA A 165 -11.63 1.38 3.39
N LEU A 166 -12.87 1.82 3.64
CA LEU A 166 -14.03 0.93 3.72
C LEU A 166 -14.23 0.12 2.44
N ILE A 167 -14.15 0.76 1.27
CA ILE A 167 -14.26 0.06 -0.03
C ILE A 167 -13.07 -0.91 -0.21
N SER A 168 -11.87 -0.52 0.22
CA SER A 168 -10.66 -1.32 0.10
C SER A 168 -10.73 -2.61 0.90
N VAL A 169 -11.25 -2.58 2.13
CA VAL A 169 -11.28 -3.78 2.98
C VAL A 169 -12.16 -4.91 2.43
N GLN A 170 -13.13 -4.57 1.57
CA GLN A 170 -14.03 -5.54 0.92
C GLN A 170 -13.35 -6.37 -0.18
N SER A 171 -12.12 -6.02 -0.56
CA SER A 171 -11.34 -6.72 -1.58
C SER A 171 -10.01 -7.26 -1.05
N ARG A 172 -9.85 -7.41 0.27
CA ARG A 172 -8.63 -7.99 0.86
C ARG A 172 -8.42 -9.42 0.36
N GLY A 173 -7.16 -9.80 0.17
CA GLY A 173 -6.75 -11.08 -0.41
C GLY A 173 -6.94 -11.19 -1.93
N MET A 174 -7.71 -10.32 -2.57
CA MET A 174 -7.86 -10.34 -4.03
C MET A 174 -6.61 -9.79 -4.73
N PRO A 175 -6.14 -10.44 -5.82
CA PRO A 175 -5.04 -9.90 -6.61
C PRO A 175 -5.40 -8.56 -7.25
N VAL A 176 -4.47 -7.60 -7.20
CA VAL A 176 -4.60 -6.34 -7.96
C VAL A 176 -4.56 -6.68 -9.46
N ASN A 177 -5.58 -6.24 -10.20
CA ASN A 177 -5.76 -6.55 -11.61
C ASN A 177 -6.34 -5.34 -12.36
N VAL A 178 -5.51 -4.31 -12.54
CA VAL A 178 -5.87 -3.06 -13.20
C VAL A 178 -5.57 -3.17 -14.70
N ALA A 179 -6.52 -2.77 -15.55
CA ALA A 179 -6.32 -2.74 -16.99
C ALA A 179 -5.34 -1.63 -17.39
N ILE A 180 -4.35 -1.98 -18.23
CA ILE A 180 -3.29 -1.08 -18.70
C ILE A 180 -3.33 -0.86 -20.22
N ASP A 181 -4.26 -1.51 -20.89
CA ASP A 181 -4.45 -1.52 -22.34
C ASP A 181 -5.78 -0.87 -22.74
N GLY A 182 -6.16 -1.04 -24.00
CA GLY A 182 -7.39 -0.49 -24.55
C GLY A 182 -7.54 1.01 -24.27
N PRO A 183 -8.68 1.46 -23.72
CA PRO A 183 -8.91 2.89 -23.47
C PRO A 183 -8.09 3.44 -22.27
N ALA A 184 -7.53 2.58 -21.41
CA ALA A 184 -6.66 3.01 -20.30
C ALA A 184 -5.21 3.24 -20.74
N LYS A 185 -4.82 2.74 -21.93
CA LYS A 185 -3.43 2.72 -22.40
C LYS A 185 -2.75 4.10 -22.35
N ALA A 186 -3.41 5.14 -22.85
CA ALA A 186 -2.82 6.47 -22.89
C ALA A 186 -2.54 7.02 -21.47
N SER A 187 -3.44 6.78 -20.51
CA SER A 187 -3.24 7.17 -19.11
C SER A 187 -2.11 6.36 -18.46
N TRP A 188 -2.01 5.07 -18.76
CA TRP A 188 -0.94 4.22 -18.26
C TRP A 188 0.44 4.65 -18.80
N GLU A 189 0.55 4.91 -20.10
CA GLU A 189 1.81 5.38 -20.72
C GLU A 189 2.25 6.73 -20.15
N HIS A 190 1.31 7.65 -19.93
CA HIS A 190 1.61 8.92 -19.28
C HIS A 190 2.05 8.75 -17.81
N GLY A 191 1.39 7.85 -17.06
CA GLY A 191 1.80 7.50 -15.70
C GLY A 191 3.22 6.92 -15.64
N LYS A 192 3.57 6.07 -16.62
CA LYS A 192 4.92 5.51 -16.78
C LYS A 192 5.95 6.61 -17.06
N GLU A 193 5.65 7.53 -17.98
CA GLU A 193 6.54 8.67 -18.27
C GLU A 193 6.84 9.48 -17.00
N MET A 194 5.80 9.85 -16.25
CA MET A 194 5.96 10.59 -14.99
C MET A 194 6.82 9.82 -13.98
N TYR A 195 6.61 8.51 -13.83
CA TYR A 195 7.36 7.68 -12.87
C TYR A 195 8.86 7.64 -13.17
N TYR A 196 9.27 7.63 -14.43
CA TYR A 196 10.68 7.60 -14.84
C TYR A 196 11.30 8.99 -15.05
N THR A 197 10.51 10.06 -14.94
CA THR A 197 11.01 11.42 -15.09
C THR A 197 11.80 11.84 -13.85
N ARG A 198 13.02 12.31 -14.06
CA ARG A 198 13.80 13.01 -13.02
C ARG A 198 13.45 14.49 -13.08
N THR A 199 12.75 14.97 -12.06
CA THR A 199 12.37 16.38 -11.89
C THR A 199 13.39 17.15 -11.07
#